data_AF-A0A5B1RDS4-F1
#
_entry.id   AF-A0A5B1RDS4-F1
#
_cell.length_a   1.000
_cell.length_b   1.000
_cell.length_c   1.000
_cell.angle_alpha   90.00
_cell.angle_beta   90.00
_cell.angle_gamma   90.00
#
_symmetry.space_group_name_H-M   'P 1'
#
loop_
_entity.id
_entity.type
_entity.pdbx_description
1 polymer ?
#
loop_
_entity_poly.entity_id
_entity_poly.type
_entity_poly.pdbx_seq_one_letter_code
_entity_poly.pdbx_strand_id
1 'polypeptide(L)'
;MQPPFEYQYPQQQTTEVPLGSSSSAPPSMDSSSIDSANATANGSGEIPQPDAAASVPAQNNEANIIISSFIIHDTITDIATEVGLTGLTIVNTWMLLNRRKTALVRFRNAVHNPPLSKTMLSHLDDIIHRLQMSLDALQHGSVALPAISHDLYQFAAHA
;
A
#
# COMPACT_ATOMS: atom_id res chain seq x y z
N MET A 1 -31.28 21.46 37.01
CA MET A 1 -30.59 22.17 35.90
C MET A 1 -29.14 21.73 35.93
N GLN A 2 -28.67 21.09 34.87
CA GLN A 2 -27.34 20.48 34.76
C GLN A 2 -26.50 21.37 33.82
N PRO A 3 -25.24 21.71 34.14
CA PRO A 3 -24.43 22.59 33.30
C PRO A 3 -24.00 21.88 32.00
N PRO A 4 -23.67 22.63 30.92
CA PRO A 4 -23.21 22.03 29.68
C PRO A 4 -21.78 21.52 29.81
N PHE A 5 -21.49 20.38 29.18
CA PHE A 5 -20.15 19.82 29.05
C PHE A 5 -19.27 20.77 28.21
N GLU A 6 -18.20 21.31 28.80
CA GLU A 6 -17.13 21.97 28.07
C GLU A 6 -16.27 20.90 27.36
N TYR A 7 -16.17 21.00 26.03
CA TYR A 7 -15.20 20.22 25.26
C TYR A 7 -13.86 20.97 25.28
N GLN A 8 -12.89 20.42 26.00
CA GLN A 8 -11.52 20.91 26.03
C GLN A 8 -10.73 20.24 24.90
N TYR A 9 -10.32 21.03 23.89
CA TYR A 9 -9.46 20.54 22.82
C TYR A 9 -8.04 20.30 23.37
N PRO A 10 -7.38 19.17 23.05
CA PRO A 10 -5.97 19.00 23.40
C PRO A 10 -5.12 19.98 22.59
N GLN A 11 -4.32 20.78 23.32
CA GLN A 11 -3.27 21.62 22.73
C GLN A 11 -2.20 20.72 22.12
N GLN A 12 -1.99 20.81 20.80
CA GLN A 12 -0.88 20.12 20.14
C GLN A 12 0.42 20.84 20.52
N GLN A 13 1.27 20.14 21.27
CA GLN A 13 2.66 20.54 21.51
C GLN A 13 3.47 20.28 20.24
N THR A 14 3.95 21.34 19.60
CA THR A 14 4.93 21.23 18.50
C THR A 14 6.31 20.96 19.11
N THR A 15 6.78 19.72 19.03
CA THR A 15 8.18 19.39 19.31
C THR A 15 8.98 19.54 18.03
N GLU A 16 9.84 20.57 17.97
CA GLU A 16 10.84 20.70 16.90
C GLU A 16 11.89 19.59 17.06
N VAL A 17 12.03 18.72 16.05
CA VAL A 17 13.09 17.71 15.98
C VAL A 17 14.26 18.30 15.19
N PRO A 18 15.51 18.25 15.68
CA PRO A 18 16.66 18.80 14.95
C PRO A 18 16.93 18.00 13.66
N LEU A 19 17.17 18.70 12.56
CA LEU A 19 17.66 18.10 11.30
C LEU A 19 19.06 17.52 11.53
N GLY A 20 19.13 16.19 11.69
CA GLY A 20 20.36 15.42 11.55
C GLY A 20 20.62 15.13 10.08
N SER A 21 21.75 15.62 9.56
CA SER A 21 22.22 15.40 8.19
C SER A 21 22.45 13.92 7.90
N SER A 22 21.66 13.33 7.01
CA SER A 22 21.95 12.01 6.44
C SER A 22 22.97 12.16 5.30
N SER A 23 24.21 11.75 5.56
CA SER A 23 25.21 11.49 4.52
C SER A 23 24.98 10.08 3.98
N SER A 24 24.65 9.98 2.69
CA SER A 24 24.56 8.70 1.97
C SER A 24 25.48 8.79 0.76
N ALA A 25 26.69 8.24 0.88
CA ALA A 25 27.56 7.99 -0.27
C ALA A 25 27.17 6.64 -0.90
N PRO A 26 27.04 6.54 -2.24
CA PRO A 26 26.84 5.26 -2.91
C PRO A 26 28.17 4.48 -3.03
N PRO A 27 28.16 3.14 -3.03
CA PRO A 27 29.36 2.35 -3.31
C PRO A 27 29.70 2.41 -4.81
N SER A 28 30.98 2.66 -5.10
CA SER A 28 31.61 2.59 -6.41
C SER A 28 31.69 1.14 -6.88
N MET A 29 31.01 0.78 -7.97
CA MET A 29 31.24 -0.47 -8.71
C MET A 29 32.43 -0.30 -9.66
N ASP A 30 33.53 -0.99 -9.36
CA ASP A 30 34.67 -1.10 -10.27
C ASP A 30 34.38 -2.21 -11.31
N SER A 31 34.32 -1.82 -12.59
CA SER A 31 34.07 -2.72 -13.70
C SER A 31 35.41 -3.24 -14.21
N SER A 32 35.80 -4.45 -13.81
CA SER A 32 36.94 -5.12 -14.44
C SER A 32 36.49 -5.94 -15.65
N SER A 33 37.01 -5.52 -16.80
CA SER A 33 36.87 -6.10 -18.12
C SER A 33 37.26 -7.58 -18.14
N ILE A 34 36.38 -8.43 -18.70
CA ILE A 34 36.71 -9.81 -19.05
C ILE A 34 37.49 -9.77 -20.37
N ASP A 35 38.81 -9.95 -20.30
CA ASP A 35 39.62 -10.22 -21.48
C ASP A 35 39.37 -11.66 -21.95
N SER A 36 38.85 -11.77 -23.18
CA SER A 36 38.72 -13.02 -23.91
C SER A 36 40.07 -13.40 -24.50
N ALA A 37 40.65 -14.52 -24.06
CA ALA A 37 41.71 -15.19 -24.80
C ALA A 37 41.48 -16.70 -24.81
N ASN A 38 40.87 -17.17 -25.90
CA ASN A 38 40.85 -18.57 -26.31
C ASN A 38 42.21 -18.89 -26.94
N ALA A 39 42.99 -19.79 -26.33
CA ALA A 39 44.15 -20.39 -26.97
C ALA A 39 44.21 -21.88 -26.61
N THR A 40 43.76 -22.69 -27.56
CA THR A 40 43.93 -24.14 -27.59
C THR A 40 45.40 -24.49 -27.86
N ALA A 41 46.01 -25.34 -27.04
CA ALA A 41 47.24 -26.05 -27.40
C ALA A 41 47.31 -27.41 -26.69
N ASN A 42 47.27 -28.47 -27.50
CA ASN A 42 47.44 -29.88 -27.12
C ASN A 42 48.83 -30.14 -26.51
N GLY A 43 48.88 -30.91 -25.42
CA GLY A 43 50.11 -31.52 -24.90
C GLY A 43 49.79 -32.60 -23.88
N SER A 44 49.92 -33.86 -24.28
CA SER A 44 49.70 -35.06 -23.47
C SER A 44 50.64 -35.15 -22.27
N GLY A 45 50.07 -35.41 -21.08
CA GLY A 45 50.75 -35.77 -19.84
C GLY A 45 49.73 -36.42 -18.89
N GLU A 46 50.12 -37.55 -18.29
CA GLU A 46 49.24 -38.56 -17.72
C GLU A 46 48.85 -38.31 -16.23
N ILE A 47 47.59 -38.67 -15.88
CA ILE A 47 47.01 -39.01 -14.53
C ILE A 47 46.72 -37.82 -13.56
N PRO A 48 45.61 -37.78 -12.76
CA PRO A 48 44.59 -38.80 -12.44
C PRO A 48 43.13 -38.44 -12.77
N GLN A 49 42.32 -39.49 -12.96
CA GLN A 49 40.86 -39.46 -12.85
C GLN A 49 40.44 -38.82 -11.51
N PRO A 50 39.66 -37.72 -11.50
CA PRO A 50 38.86 -37.39 -10.35
C PRO A 50 37.66 -38.33 -10.38
N ASP A 51 37.64 -39.23 -9.39
CA ASP A 51 36.44 -39.82 -8.85
C ASP A 51 35.26 -38.86 -8.93
N ALA A 52 34.11 -39.42 -9.30
CA ALA A 52 32.78 -38.90 -9.01
C ALA A 52 32.77 -37.37 -8.90
N ALA A 53 32.49 -36.68 -10.02
CA ALA A 53 31.92 -35.35 -9.93
C ALA A 53 30.71 -35.50 -9.01
N ALA A 54 30.92 -35.11 -7.76
CA ALA A 54 29.95 -35.18 -6.71
C ALA A 54 28.71 -34.54 -7.30
N SER A 55 27.62 -35.31 -7.35
CA SER A 55 26.30 -34.74 -7.46
C SER A 55 26.25 -33.67 -6.39
N VAL A 56 26.47 -32.41 -6.78
CA VAL A 56 26.15 -31.26 -5.96
C VAL A 56 24.70 -31.49 -5.57
N PRO A 57 24.38 -31.67 -4.29
CA PRO A 57 23.12 -32.26 -3.91
C PRO A 57 22.03 -31.32 -4.42
N ALA A 58 21.20 -31.80 -5.36
CA ALA A 58 20.03 -31.09 -5.88
C ALA A 58 19.08 -30.59 -4.78
N GLN A 59 19.30 -31.02 -3.53
CA GLN A 59 18.63 -30.59 -2.32
C GLN A 59 18.81 -29.10 -1.98
N ASN A 60 19.89 -28.44 -2.40
CA ASN A 60 20.05 -27.00 -2.17
C ASN A 60 19.12 -26.15 -3.07
N ASN A 61 18.84 -26.61 -4.29
CA ASN A 61 17.89 -25.95 -5.18
C ASN A 61 16.44 -26.19 -4.73
N GLU A 62 16.08 -27.41 -4.35
CA GLU A 62 14.71 -27.70 -3.88
C GLU A 62 14.38 -26.94 -2.58
N ALA A 63 15.29 -26.94 -1.60
CA ALA A 63 15.08 -26.17 -0.37
C ALA A 63 14.99 -24.66 -0.63
N ASN A 64 15.81 -24.12 -1.54
CA ASN A 64 15.77 -22.70 -1.89
C ASN A 64 14.51 -22.32 -2.68
N ILE A 65 14.00 -23.22 -3.52
CA ILE A 65 12.71 -23.06 -4.23
C ILE A 65 11.55 -23.06 -3.24
N ILE A 66 11.54 -24.00 -2.28
CA ILE A 66 10.50 -24.09 -1.24
C ILE A 66 10.47 -22.84 -0.37
N ILE A 67 11.64 -22.37 0.08
CA ILE A 67 11.75 -21.14 0.89
C ILE A 67 11.30 -19.92 0.08
N SER A 68 11.65 -19.84 -1.21
CA SER A 68 11.27 -18.71 -2.07
C SER A 68 9.76 -18.68 -2.35
N SER A 69 9.14 -19.84 -2.65
CA SER A 69 7.68 -19.94 -2.86
C SER A 69 6.91 -19.59 -1.58
N PHE A 70 7.37 -20.06 -0.41
CA PHE A 70 6.77 -19.70 0.88
C PHE A 70 6.81 -18.19 1.14
N ILE A 71 7.96 -17.53 0.93
CA ILE A 71 8.10 -16.08 1.12
C ILE A 71 7.21 -15.29 0.15
N ILE A 72 7.11 -15.74 -1.12
CA ILE A 72 6.27 -15.11 -2.13
C ILE A 72 4.80 -15.19 -1.72
N HIS A 73 4.33 -16.38 -1.34
CA HIS A 73 2.96 -16.62 -0.89
C HIS A 73 2.58 -15.69 0.28
N ASP A 74 3.42 -15.65 1.32
CA ASP A 74 3.15 -14.82 2.51
C ASP A 74 3.12 -13.34 2.15
N THR A 75 4.10 -12.88 1.36
CA THR A 75 4.16 -11.47 0.94
C THR A 75 2.93 -11.04 0.14
N ILE A 76 2.48 -11.87 -0.81
CA ILE A 76 1.28 -11.55 -1.61
C ILE A 76 0.02 -11.57 -0.72
N THR A 77 -0.06 -12.53 0.19
CA THR A 77 -1.19 -12.66 1.13
C THR A 77 -1.31 -11.45 2.04
N ASP A 78 -0.19 -10.94 2.54
CA ASP A 78 -0.14 -9.72 3.36
C ASP A 78 -0.63 -8.51 2.55
N ILE A 79 -0.10 -8.31 1.33
CA ILE A 79 -0.54 -7.22 0.44
C ILE A 79 -2.05 -7.34 0.14
N ALA A 80 -2.53 -8.54 -0.19
CA ALA A 80 -3.95 -8.77 -0.48
C ALA A 80 -4.85 -8.40 0.71
N THR A 81 -4.38 -8.71 1.93
CA THR A 81 -5.07 -8.39 3.18
C THR A 81 -5.09 -6.88 3.44
N GLU A 82 -3.96 -6.19 3.28
CA GLU A 82 -3.87 -4.74 3.42
C GLU A 82 -4.76 -4.00 2.40
N VAL A 83 -4.75 -4.44 1.14
CA VAL A 83 -5.62 -3.90 0.09
C VAL A 83 -7.09 -4.13 0.44
N GLY A 84 -7.45 -5.33 0.92
CA GLY A 84 -8.80 -5.67 1.36
C GLY A 84 -9.30 -4.81 2.52
N LEU A 85 -8.47 -4.63 3.55
CA LEU A 85 -8.76 -3.75 4.69
C LEU A 85 -8.91 -2.29 4.28
N THR A 86 -8.07 -1.82 3.36
CA THR A 86 -8.16 -0.48 2.78
C THR A 86 -9.49 -0.31 2.04
N GLY A 87 -9.86 -1.28 1.20
CA GLY A 87 -11.15 -1.31 0.51
C GLY A 87 -12.34 -1.22 1.47
N LEU A 88 -12.34 -2.02 2.54
CA LEU A 88 -13.39 -1.99 3.57
C LEU A 88 -13.47 -0.61 4.26
N THR A 89 -12.33 0.00 4.56
CA THR A 89 -12.27 1.32 5.18
C THR A 89 -12.86 2.39 4.27
N ILE A 90 -12.57 2.34 2.97
CA ILE A 90 -13.14 3.25 1.98
C ILE A 90 -14.66 3.09 1.89
N VAL A 91 -15.18 1.85 1.85
CA VAL A 91 -16.64 1.58 1.84
C VAL A 91 -17.31 2.18 3.09
N ASN A 92 -16.73 1.96 4.26
CA ASN A 92 -17.27 2.48 5.53
C ASN A 92 -17.28 4.02 5.54
N THR A 93 -16.19 4.65 5.11
CA THR A 93 -16.11 6.11 4.97
C THR A 93 -17.13 6.62 3.97
N TRP A 94 -17.29 5.97 2.81
CA TRP A 94 -18.30 6.32 1.82
C TRP A 94 -19.72 6.25 2.42
N MET A 95 -20.06 5.19 3.15
CA MET A 95 -21.36 5.05 3.80
C MET A 95 -21.61 6.17 4.82
N LEU A 96 -20.62 6.51 5.63
CA LEU A 96 -20.72 7.59 6.61
C LEU A 96 -20.94 8.94 5.92
N LEU A 97 -20.11 9.29 4.95
CA LEU A 97 -20.21 10.55 4.21
C LEU A 97 -21.55 10.66 3.48
N ASN A 98 -22.06 9.57 2.90
CA ASN A 98 -23.33 9.56 2.18
C ASN A 98 -24.51 9.82 3.13
N ARG A 99 -24.48 9.24 4.33
CA ARG A 99 -25.46 9.53 5.39
C ARG A 99 -25.41 11.01 5.80
N ARG A 100 -24.21 11.58 5.97
CA ARG A 100 -24.04 13.00 6.34
C ARG A 100 -24.50 13.95 5.24
N LYS A 101 -24.16 13.67 3.98
CA LYS A 101 -24.67 14.43 2.81
C LYS A 101 -26.21 14.42 2.79
N THR A 102 -26.80 13.24 2.96
CA THR A 102 -28.27 13.09 2.99
C THR A 102 -28.90 13.91 4.11
N ALA A 103 -28.30 13.90 5.31
CA ALA A 103 -28.77 14.72 6.42
C ALA A 103 -28.66 16.23 6.12
N LEU A 104 -27.56 16.67 5.51
CA LEU A 104 -27.37 18.07 5.13
C LEU A 104 -28.36 18.52 4.05
N VAL A 105 -28.64 17.69 3.04
CA VAL A 105 -29.67 17.97 2.03
C VAL A 105 -31.04 18.12 2.68
N ARG A 106 -31.38 17.24 3.63
CA ARG A 106 -32.64 17.36 4.38
C ARG A 106 -32.70 18.63 5.21
N PHE A 107 -31.62 18.96 5.93
CA PHE A 107 -31.52 20.20 6.71
C PHE A 107 -31.67 21.44 5.82
N ARG A 108 -30.95 21.48 4.70
CA ARG A 108 -30.99 22.56 3.71
C ARG A 108 -32.41 22.78 3.16
N ASN A 109 -33.17 21.70 2.94
CA ASN A 109 -34.52 21.75 2.39
C ASN A 109 -35.63 21.87 3.46
N ALA A 110 -35.28 21.88 4.75
CA ALA A 110 -36.26 22.06 5.81
C ALA A 110 -36.76 23.51 5.86
N VAL A 111 -37.97 23.69 6.40
CA VAL A 111 -38.51 25.02 6.71
C VAL A 111 -37.93 25.48 8.04
N HIS A 112 -37.19 26.58 8.02
CA HIS A 112 -36.53 27.16 9.21
C HIS A 112 -37.27 28.39 9.70
N ASN A 113 -37.38 28.54 11.02
CA ASN A 113 -37.90 29.75 11.66
C ASN A 113 -36.97 30.17 12.82
N PRO A 114 -36.23 31.29 12.71
CA PRO A 114 -36.18 32.20 11.56
C PRO A 114 -35.58 31.55 10.30
N PRO A 115 -35.87 32.06 9.08
CA PRO A 115 -35.27 31.55 7.86
C PRO A 115 -33.74 31.62 7.89
N LEU A 116 -33.09 30.65 7.24
CA LEU A 116 -31.64 30.68 7.06
C LEU A 116 -31.23 31.86 6.17
N SER A 117 -30.06 32.43 6.47
CA SER A 117 -29.48 33.48 5.63
C SER A 117 -28.99 32.92 4.29
N LYS A 118 -28.92 33.79 3.28
CA LYS A 118 -28.38 33.41 1.95
C LYS A 118 -26.95 32.88 2.03
N THR A 119 -26.11 33.51 2.86
CA THR A 119 -24.73 33.07 3.08
C THR A 119 -24.65 31.66 3.64
N MET A 120 -25.52 31.34 4.61
CA MET A 120 -25.56 30.02 5.22
C MET A 120 -26.07 28.95 4.24
N LEU A 121 -27.07 29.27 3.42
CA LEU A 121 -27.53 28.40 2.34
C LEU A 121 -26.41 28.15 1.31
N SER A 122 -25.68 29.19 0.90
CA SER A 122 -24.56 29.05 -0.02
C SER A 122 -23.44 28.17 0.55
N HIS A 123 -23.11 28.32 1.83
CA HIS A 123 -22.12 27.45 2.49
C HIS A 123 -22.60 26.00 2.59
N LEU A 124 -23.89 25.77 2.86
CA LEU A 124 -24.46 24.41 2.88
C LEU A 124 -24.38 23.76 1.50
N ASP A 125 -24.75 24.50 0.44
CA ASP A 125 -24.71 23.99 -0.93
C ASP A 125 -23.26 23.66 -1.35
N ASP A 126 -22.26 24.47 -0.97
CA ASP A 126 -20.84 24.17 -1.18
C ASP A 126 -20.38 22.90 -0.45
N ILE A 127 -20.72 22.75 0.84
CA ILE A 127 -20.36 21.56 1.61
C ILE A 127 -21.01 20.31 1.01
N ILE A 128 -22.29 20.37 0.63
CA ILE A 128 -23.00 19.26 -0.01
C ILE A 128 -22.32 18.88 -1.32
N HIS A 129 -21.92 19.87 -2.13
CA HIS A 129 -21.23 19.64 -3.39
C HIS A 129 -19.86 18.97 -3.20
N ARG A 130 -19.06 19.47 -2.26
CA ARG A 130 -17.75 18.88 -1.94
C ARG A 130 -17.89 17.45 -1.40
N LEU A 131 -18.90 17.19 -0.57
CA LEU A 131 -19.20 15.84 -0.10
C LEU A 131 -19.59 14.91 -1.25
N GLN A 132 -20.34 15.40 -2.25
CA GLN A 132 -20.65 14.63 -3.44
C GLN A 132 -19.37 14.24 -4.20
N MET A 133 -18.47 15.20 -4.45
CA MET A 133 -17.19 14.92 -5.10
C MET A 133 -16.35 13.88 -4.35
N SER A 134 -16.28 13.98 -3.02
CA SER A 134 -15.57 13.00 -2.20
C SER A 134 -16.21 11.61 -2.28
N LEU A 135 -17.54 11.51 -2.30
CA LEU A 135 -18.24 10.24 -2.45
C LEU A 135 -17.96 9.59 -3.80
N ASP A 136 -17.97 10.39 -4.88
CA ASP A 136 -17.67 9.89 -6.22
C ASP A 136 -16.22 9.38 -6.28
N ALA A 137 -15.27 10.12 -5.75
CA ALA A 137 -13.86 9.68 -5.69
C ALA A 137 -13.68 8.37 -4.90
N LEU A 138 -14.31 8.28 -3.71
CA LEU A 138 -14.26 7.08 -2.88
C LEU A 138 -14.94 5.89 -3.57
N GLN A 139 -16.06 6.11 -4.26
CA GLN A 139 -16.74 5.03 -4.98
C GLN A 139 -15.87 4.44 -6.08
N HIS A 140 -15.22 5.28 -6.89
CA HIS A 140 -14.33 4.79 -7.95
C HIS A 140 -13.12 4.03 -7.37
N GLY A 141 -12.49 4.54 -6.31
CA GLY A 141 -11.38 3.83 -5.64
C GLY A 141 -11.84 2.54 -4.96
N SER A 142 -12.99 2.57 -4.29
CA SER A 142 -13.56 1.42 -3.58
C SER A 142 -13.94 0.27 -4.49
N VAL A 143 -14.34 0.51 -5.73
CA VAL A 143 -14.71 -0.58 -6.66
C VAL A 143 -13.46 -1.30 -7.15
N ALA A 144 -12.33 -0.59 -7.29
CA ALA A 144 -11.08 -1.16 -7.77
C ALA A 144 -10.36 -2.02 -6.71
N LEU A 145 -10.32 -1.60 -5.44
CA LEU A 145 -9.52 -2.30 -4.42
C LEU A 145 -9.98 -3.75 -4.13
N PRO A 146 -11.28 -4.08 -4.03
CA PRO A 146 -11.72 -5.46 -3.85
C PRO A 146 -11.35 -6.36 -5.02
N ALA A 147 -11.36 -5.84 -6.26
CA ALA A 147 -10.91 -6.60 -7.43
C ALA A 147 -9.40 -6.89 -7.32
N ILE A 148 -8.59 -5.89 -6.98
CA ILE A 148 -7.14 -6.05 -6.78
C ILE A 148 -6.86 -7.06 -5.65
N SER A 149 -7.54 -6.94 -4.51
CA SER A 149 -7.39 -7.87 -3.39
C SER A 149 -7.74 -9.31 -3.82
N HIS A 150 -8.83 -9.50 -4.56
CA HIS A 150 -9.20 -10.81 -5.10
C HIS A 150 -8.14 -11.37 -6.05
N ASP A 151 -7.66 -10.57 -6.99
CA ASP A 151 -6.65 -10.98 -7.97
C ASP A 151 -5.33 -11.37 -7.28
N LEU A 152 -4.93 -10.65 -6.23
CA LEU A 152 -3.76 -10.98 -5.42
C LEU A 152 -3.93 -12.31 -4.66
N TYR A 153 -5.10 -12.57 -4.08
CA TYR A 153 -5.36 -13.86 -3.44
C TYR A 153 -5.34 -15.03 -4.43
N GLN A 154 -5.90 -14.83 -5.64
CA GLN A 154 -5.83 -15.84 -6.70
C GLN A 154 -4.39 -16.09 -7.14
N PHE A 155 -3.58 -15.04 -7.25
CA PHE A 155 -2.17 -15.16 -7.58
C PHE A 155 -1.39 -15.92 -6.50
N ALA A 156 -1.61 -15.61 -5.20
CA ALA A 156 -0.99 -16.33 -4.09
C ALA A 156 -1.33 -17.82 -4.09
N ALA A 157 -2.56 -18.20 -4.42
CA ALA A 157 -2.99 -19.61 -4.47
C ALA A 157 -2.28 -20.45 -5.55
N HIS A 158 -1.57 -19.81 -6.48
CA HIS A 158 -0.88 -20.45 -7.60
C HIS A 158 0.65 -20.21 -7.58
N ALA A 159 1.18 -19.51 -6.58
CA ALA A 159 2.61 -19.24 -6.37
C ALA A 159 3.27 -20.28 -5.45
#